data_AF-A0A453FX43-F1
#
_entry.id   AF-A0A453FX43-F1
#
_cell.length_a   1.000
_cell.length_b   1.000
_cell.length_c   1.000
_cell.angle_alpha   90.00
_cell.angle_beta   90.00
_cell.angle_gamma   90.00
#
_symmetry.space_group_name_H-M   'P 1'
#
loop_
_entity.id
_entity.type
_entity.pdbx_description
1 polymer ?
#
loop_
_entity_poly.entity_id
_entity_poly.type
_entity_poly.pdbx_seq_one_letter_code
_entity_poly.pdbx_strand_id
1 'polypeptide(L)'
;MQVKYAPQLPFVLKGLTVTFPGGMKTGIVGRTGSGKSTLIQALFRIMDPTIGQITVDGVDICTIGLHDLRSRLSIIPQDPTMFDGTVRHNLDPLGEYTDNQIW
;
A
#
# COMPACT_ATOMS: atom_id res chain seq x y z
N MET A 1 3.09 -14.94 4.74
CA MET A 1 3.76 -14.52 3.49
C MET A 1 5.24 -14.20 3.69
N GLN A 2 6.03 -14.22 2.62
CA GLN A 2 7.44 -13.83 2.58
C GLN A 2 7.70 -12.88 1.41
N VAL A 3 8.58 -11.88 1.61
CA VAL A 3 8.89 -10.84 0.62
C VAL A 3 10.38 -10.56 0.58
N LYS A 4 10.96 -10.44 -0.61
CA LYS A 4 12.34 -10.02 -0.87
C LYS A 4 12.38 -8.99 -1.99
N TYR A 5 13.36 -8.07 -1.93
CA TYR A 5 13.53 -7.01 -2.93
C TYR A 5 14.05 -7.54 -4.28
N ALA A 6 14.83 -8.63 -4.27
CA ALA A 6 15.32 -9.27 -5.47
C ALA A 6 15.56 -10.77 -5.23
N PRO A 7 15.57 -11.62 -6.28
CA PRO A 7 15.73 -13.06 -6.15
C PRO A 7 16.92 -13.52 -5.29
N GLN A 8 18.05 -12.83 -5.43
CA GLN A 8 19.33 -13.08 -4.78
C GLN A 8 19.47 -12.46 -3.39
N LEU A 9 18.56 -11.56 -3.00
CA LEU A 9 18.61 -10.88 -1.71
C LEU A 9 17.86 -11.68 -0.63
N PRO A 10 18.25 -11.53 0.64
CA PRO A 10 17.55 -12.17 1.75
C PRO A 10 16.11 -11.68 1.86
N PHE A 11 15.25 -12.53 2.42
CA PHE A 11 13.89 -12.14 2.78
C PHE A 11 13.90 -11.02 3.83
N VAL A 12 13.08 -10.01 3.57
CA VAL A 12 12.82 -8.90 4.49
C VAL A 12 11.65 -9.24 5.40
N LEU A 13 10.55 -9.71 4.81
CA LEU A 13 9.45 -10.32 5.55
C LEU A 13 9.60 -11.84 5.50
N LYS A 14 9.75 -12.47 6.67
CA LYS A 14 10.19 -13.86 6.82
C LYS A 14 9.09 -14.78 7.37
N GLY A 15 7.88 -14.73 6.83
CA GLY A 15 6.78 -15.59 7.24
C GLY A 15 5.76 -14.88 8.13
N LEU A 16 5.31 -13.71 7.71
CA LEU A 16 4.28 -12.95 8.41
C LEU A 16 2.90 -13.58 8.20
N THR A 17 2.20 -13.92 9.28
CA THR A 17 0.79 -14.32 9.29
C THR A 17 0.05 -13.37 10.21
N VAL A 18 -0.85 -12.57 9.65
CA VAL A 18 -1.60 -11.53 10.36
C VAL A 18 -2.93 -11.30 9.67
N THR A 19 -3.95 -10.95 10.44
CA THR A 19 -5.27 -10.57 9.95
C THR A 19 -5.62 -9.19 10.50
N PHE A 20 -6.03 -8.27 9.61
CA PHE A 20 -6.51 -6.94 9.97
C PHE A 20 -8.03 -6.92 9.80
N PRO A 21 -8.83 -6.85 10.89
CA PRO A 21 -10.28 -6.82 10.78
C PRO A 21 -10.78 -5.52 10.14
N GLY A 22 -11.84 -5.62 9.32
CA GLY A 22 -12.52 -4.46 8.76
C GLY A 22 -13.03 -3.52 9.86
N GLY A 23 -12.92 -2.20 9.62
CA GLY A 23 -13.33 -1.17 10.58
C GLY A 23 -12.40 -0.99 11.79
N MET A 24 -11.33 -1.77 11.90
CA MET A 24 -10.38 -1.67 13.00
C MET A 24 -9.21 -0.74 12.67
N LYS A 25 -8.80 0.09 13.64
CA LYS A 25 -7.55 0.85 13.57
C LYS A 25 -6.40 -0.02 14.10
N THR A 26 -5.43 -0.33 13.25
CA THR A 26 -4.26 -1.15 13.65
C THR A 26 -2.97 -0.33 13.57
N GLY A 27 -2.22 -0.30 14.68
CA GLY A 27 -0.88 0.27 14.72
C GLY A 27 0.19 -0.80 14.47
N ILE A 28 1.18 -0.48 13.64
CA ILE A 28 2.34 -1.35 13.37
C ILE A 28 3.60 -0.65 13.85
N VAL A 29 4.24 -1.21 14.88
CA VAL A 29 5.43 -0.63 15.54
C VAL A 29 6.65 -1.53 15.39
N GLY A 30 7.84 -0.93 15.44
CA GLY A 30 9.10 -1.66 15.38
C GLY A 30 10.27 -0.75 15.03
N ARG A 31 11.50 -1.20 15.31
CA ARG A 31 12.73 -0.47 15.00
C ARG A 31 12.86 -0.12 13.51
N THR A 32 13.66 0.89 13.18
CA THR A 32 14.04 1.17 11.78
C THR A 32 14.62 -0.08 11.12
N GLY A 33 14.27 -0.33 9.85
CA GLY A 33 14.68 -1.54 9.13
C GLY A 33 13.89 -2.82 9.44
N SER A 34 12.86 -2.77 10.31
CA SER A 34 12.07 -3.96 10.66
C SER A 34 11.11 -4.48 9.58
N GLY A 35 11.08 -3.86 8.39
CA GLY A 35 10.19 -4.28 7.29
C GLY A 35 8.79 -3.63 7.28
N LYS A 36 8.51 -2.62 8.10
CA LYS A 36 7.21 -1.90 8.11
C LYS A 36 6.87 -1.32 6.74
N SER A 37 7.80 -0.56 6.14
CA SER A 37 7.60 0.01 4.80
C SER A 37 7.49 -1.09 3.74
N THR A 38 8.20 -2.21 3.90
CA THR A 38 8.09 -3.38 3.01
C THR A 38 6.71 -4.02 3.07
N LEU A 39 6.08 -4.10 4.24
CA LEU A 39 4.70 -4.57 4.38
C LEU A 39 3.73 -3.67 3.62
N ILE A 40 3.87 -2.36 3.75
CA ILE A 40 3.06 -1.39 3.00
C ILE A 40 3.29 -1.55 1.49
N GLN A 41 4.55 -1.69 1.06
CA GLN A 41 4.88 -1.92 -0.36
C GLN A 41 4.25 -3.21 -0.91
N ALA A 42 4.16 -4.27 -0.10
CA ALA A 42 3.51 -5.52 -0.49
C ALA A 42 1.98 -5.38 -0.59
N LEU A 43 1.34 -4.65 0.35
CA LEU A 43 -0.10 -4.37 0.31
C LEU A 43 -0.51 -3.59 -0.96
N PHE A 44 0.31 -2.63 -1.38
CA PHE A 44 0.08 -1.83 -2.59
C PHE A 44 0.58 -2.50 -3.88
N ARG A 45 1.09 -3.75 -3.78
CA ARG A 45 1.75 -4.48 -4.88
C ARG A 45 2.76 -3.62 -5.64
N ILE A 46 3.57 -2.85 -4.90
CA ILE A 46 4.83 -2.30 -5.42
C ILE A 46 5.82 -3.45 -5.59
N MET A 47 5.72 -4.46 -4.71
CA MET A 47 6.35 -5.77 -4.86
C MET A 47 5.34 -6.85 -4.50
N ASP A 48 5.27 -7.91 -5.29
CA ASP A 48 4.40 -9.04 -4.99
C ASP A 48 5.02 -9.96 -3.92
N PRO A 49 4.20 -10.64 -3.09
CA PRO A 49 4.68 -11.68 -2.20
C PRO A 49 5.45 -12.76 -2.97
N THR A 50 6.65 -13.10 -2.52
CA THR A 50 7.42 -14.19 -3.13
C THR A 50 6.84 -15.56 -2.75
N ILE A 51 6.38 -15.69 -1.50
CA ILE A 51 5.77 -16.91 -0.97
C ILE A 51 4.54 -16.57 -0.14
N GLY A 52 3.45 -17.31 -0.34
CA GLY A 52 2.16 -17.06 0.29
C GLY A 52 1.39 -15.98 -0.47
N GLN A 53 0.35 -15.43 0.18
CA GLN A 53 -0.59 -14.51 -0.46
C GLN A 53 -1.02 -13.42 0.53
N ILE A 54 -1.57 -12.35 -0.02
CA ILE A 54 -2.30 -11.32 0.72
C ILE A 54 -3.73 -11.35 0.18
N THR A 55 -4.71 -11.42 1.07
CA THR A 55 -6.12 -11.38 0.70
C THR A 55 -6.80 -10.15 1.28
N VAL A 56 -7.68 -9.54 0.50
CA VAL A 56 -8.58 -8.45 0.93
C VAL A 56 -10.00 -8.92 0.62
N ASP A 57 -10.86 -8.94 1.63
CA ASP A 57 -12.22 -9.48 1.54
C ASP A 57 -12.29 -10.90 0.95
N GLY A 58 -11.29 -11.73 1.27
CA GLY A 58 -11.18 -13.11 0.79
C GLY A 58 -10.64 -13.27 -0.63
N VAL A 59 -10.35 -12.19 -1.34
CA VAL A 59 -9.79 -12.21 -2.71
C VAL A 59 -8.29 -12.01 -2.66
N ASP A 60 -7.52 -12.84 -3.35
CA ASP A 60 -6.08 -12.66 -3.51
C ASP A 60 -5.80 -11.43 -4.38
N ILE A 61 -5.07 -10.46 -3.82
CA ILE A 61 -4.77 -9.20 -4.50
C ILE A 61 -3.90 -9.40 -5.74
N CYS A 62 -3.15 -10.51 -5.84
CA CYS A 62 -2.34 -10.84 -7.01
C CYS A 62 -3.19 -11.22 -8.24
N THR A 63 -4.46 -11.56 -8.04
CA THR A 63 -5.41 -11.90 -9.13
C THR A 63 -6.14 -10.68 -9.71
N ILE A 64 -6.01 -9.51 -9.08
CA ILE A 64 -6.69 -8.26 -9.45
C ILE A 64 -5.74 -7.36 -10.26
N GLY A 65 -6.27 -6.53 -11.15
CA GLY A 65 -5.49 -5.49 -11.82
C GLY A 65 -4.92 -4.45 -10.84
N LEU A 66 -3.72 -3.94 -11.11
CA LEU A 66 -3.06 -2.96 -10.21
C LEU A 66 -3.86 -1.67 -10.05
N HIS A 67 -4.52 -1.19 -11.11
CA HIS A 67 -5.36 0.00 -11.06
C HIS A 67 -6.56 -0.23 -10.15
N ASP A 68 -7.29 -1.32 -10.33
CA ASP A 68 -8.46 -1.67 -9.53
C ASP A 68 -8.12 -1.83 -8.05
N LEU A 69 -7.01 -2.52 -7.73
CA LEU A 69 -6.55 -2.67 -6.36
C LEU A 69 -6.19 -1.32 -5.73
N ARG A 70 -5.39 -0.51 -6.42
CA ARG A 70 -4.87 0.76 -5.87
C ARG A 70 -5.94 1.85 -5.82
N SER A 71 -6.97 1.80 -6.65
CA SER A 71 -8.11 2.73 -6.58
C SER A 71 -8.91 2.58 -5.27
N ARG A 72 -8.82 1.42 -4.61
CA ARG A 72 -9.52 1.11 -3.36
C ARG A 72 -8.65 1.21 -2.10
N LEU A 73 -7.38 1.59 -2.26
CA LEU A 73 -6.41 1.71 -1.18
C LEU A 73 -5.77 3.11 -1.20
N SER A 74 -5.70 3.76 -0.04
CA SER A 74 -5.05 5.06 0.10
C SER A 74 -3.79 4.96 0.97
N ILE A 75 -2.74 5.67 0.58
CA ILE A 75 -1.47 5.75 1.31
C ILE A 75 -1.03 7.20 1.42
N ILE A 76 -0.52 7.57 2.59
CA ILE A 76 0.23 8.80 2.78
C ILE A 76 1.72 8.43 2.77
N PRO A 77 2.52 8.94 1.82
CA PRO A 77 3.95 8.64 1.75
C PRO A 77 4.68 9.22 2.96
N GLN A 78 5.84 8.66 3.31
CA GLN A 78 6.67 9.19 4.39
C GLN A 78 7.24 10.57 4.05
N ASP A 79 7.64 10.76 2.79
CA ASP A 79 8.10 12.04 2.26
C ASP A 79 6.99 12.67 1.41
N PRO A 80 6.45 13.85 1.81
CA PRO A 80 5.41 14.51 1.04
C PRO A 80 5.99 15.03 -0.28
N THR A 81 5.49 14.52 -1.39
CA THR A 81 5.84 15.03 -2.73
C THR A 81 4.67 15.84 -3.26
N MET A 82 4.96 17.06 -3.73
CA MET A 82 4.00 17.91 -4.43
C MET A 82 4.48 18.09 -5.86
N PHE A 83 3.53 18.14 -6.80
CA PHE A 83 3.80 18.45 -8.19
C PHE A 83 3.63 19.94 -8.45
N ASP A 84 4.41 20.49 -9.39
CA ASP A 84 4.25 21.88 -9.84
C ASP A 84 2.83 22.09 -10.37
N GLY A 85 2.14 23.10 -9.84
CA GLY A 85 0.76 23.38 -10.17
C GLY A 85 -0.01 24.02 -9.02
N THR A 86 -1.33 23.98 -9.09
CA THR A 86 -2.20 24.52 -8.05
C THR A 86 -2.40 23.51 -6.93
N VAL A 87 -2.83 23.99 -5.76
CA VAL A 87 -3.31 23.12 -4.66
C VAL A 87 -4.44 22.22 -5.16
N ARG A 88 -5.36 22.78 -5.95
CA ARG A 88 -6.47 22.03 -6.56
C ARG A 88 -5.98 20.85 -7.40
N HIS A 89 -4.97 21.07 -8.25
CA HIS A 89 -4.41 20.01 -9.10
C HIS A 89 -3.71 18.91 -8.29
N ASN A 90 -3.03 19.26 -7.19
CA ASN A 90 -2.41 18.27 -6.32
C ASN A 90 -3.44 17.45 -5.51
N LEU A 91 -4.61 18.04 -5.18
CA LEU A 91 -5.69 17.35 -4.46
C LEU A 91 -6.55 16.47 -5.36
N ASP A 92 -6.87 16.95 -6.56
CA ASP A 92 -7.70 16.25 -7.53
C ASP A 92 -7.11 16.42 -8.95
N PRO A 93 -6.09 15.61 -9.28
CA PRO A 93 -5.41 15.71 -10.57
C PRO A 93 -6.29 15.25 -11.75
N LEU A 94 -7.37 14.51 -11.48
CA LEU A 94 -8.29 13.99 -12.50
C LEU A 94 -9.53 14.88 -12.71
N GLY A 95 -9.78 15.85 -11.83
CA GLY A 95 -10.94 16.73 -11.92
C GLY A 95 -12.26 16.02 -11.63
N GLU A 96 -12.24 14.99 -10.79
CA GLU A 96 -13.40 14.14 -10.48
C GLU A 96 -14.40 14.82 -9.53
N TYR A 97 -13.96 15.83 -8.77
CA TYR A 97 -14.76 16.42 -7.70
C TYR A 97 -15.13 17.88 -8.00
N THR A 98 -16.24 18.37 -7.43
CA THR A 98 -16.56 19.80 -7.45
C THR A 98 -15.78 20.57 -6.38
N ASP A 99 -15.69 21.89 -6.47
CA ASP A 99 -15.05 22.69 -5.41
C ASP A 99 -15.72 22.52 -4.05
N ASN A 100 -17.05 22.40 -4.04
CA ASN A 100 -17.81 22.16 -2.80
C ASN A 100 -17.54 20.81 -2.14
N GLN A 101 -16.98 19.83 -2.86
CA GLN A 101 -16.58 18.53 -2.29
C GLN A 101 -15.15 18.56 -1.74
N ILE A 102 -14.34 19.57 -2.10
CA ILE A 102 -12.95 19.71 -1.66
C ILE A 102 -12.80 20.71 -0.51
N TRP A 103 -13.64 21.76 -0.47
CA TRP A 103 -13.72 22.71 0.65
C TRP A 103 -14.23 22.06 1.93
#